data_AF-A0A1H7BUK4-F1
#
_entry.id   AF-A0A1H7BUK4-F1
#
_cell.length_a   1.000
_cell.length_b   1.000
_cell.length_c   1.000
_cell.angle_alpha   90.00
_cell.angle_beta   90.00
_cell.angle_gamma   90.00
#
_symmetry.space_group_name_H-M   'P 1'
#
loop_
_entity.id
_entity.type
_entity.pdbx_description
1 polymer ?
#
loop_
_entity_poly.entity_id
_entity_poly.type
_entity_poly.pdbx_seq_one_letter_code
_entity_poly.pdbx_strand_id
1 'polypeptide(L)'
;MRTPGVRGLAALIGGAVIAAGVLGAPPAAAAAEKVVLSKGHTDAVDVHYADGQLSLKVHDDTVSPSVTRDPADVIFQVLPEAAMPVPDDPRFAFLGPAGSQVWLLPLTQNQNLLWPGWNTTTLGSGVFTGDRVKLSLVDATGPGAVSVFTQDTFGSPLIKFRSDDGLPDAIDVPVRTHAHANWAFSAEGAYTLTFQVDATRTDGTTVSTGPVAYSFVVGELAGTGPQTTLTIGGMAEEYQAGDTVTLHAVQTPQTELDHYHWFSRCAGSDTFAIIPGEAGATYTFTATRELNACEYQVRLYDEDHNTVATSEGAWLWVAFPPTDPGTSQTITASIDPTQGSLVISVDPDDRAVVLPAAQLAGAGDRWESSGSLRPVTVTDTRAGSPGWSASGQVPEDFTSAAGATFSAGYLGWTPQVVNQSAGQGVVAGSPVEPSAAGAGGGLVNSVVLGSAPDGVGRGTATLSAGLKLHLPTETAPGTYTATLTLTAI
;
A
#
# COMPACT_ATOMS: atom_id res chain seq x y z
N MET A 1 -50.72 -51.10 -46.54
CA MET A 1 -50.83 -50.05 -47.57
C MET A 1 -49.94 -48.88 -47.17
N ARG A 2 -49.01 -48.50 -48.06
CA ARG A 2 -48.31 -47.20 -48.24
C ARG A 2 -47.76 -46.44 -47.00
N THR A 3 -46.43 -46.32 -46.94
CA THR A 3 -45.61 -45.20 -46.41
C THR A 3 -45.92 -43.86 -47.12
N PRO A 4 -45.33 -42.68 -46.80
CA PRO A 4 -44.47 -42.19 -45.67
C PRO A 4 -45.03 -40.84 -45.06
N GLY A 5 -44.45 -40.19 -44.04
CA GLY A 5 -43.36 -39.20 -44.13
C GLY A 5 -43.75 -37.88 -43.41
N VAL A 6 -42.97 -37.38 -42.42
CA VAL A 6 -41.98 -36.27 -42.48
C VAL A 6 -42.47 -34.96 -41.83
N ARG A 7 -41.79 -34.61 -40.72
CA ARG A 7 -41.29 -33.30 -40.21
C ARG A 7 -42.18 -32.04 -40.16
N GLY A 8 -42.08 -31.31 -39.04
CA GLY A 8 -42.02 -29.84 -39.07
C GLY A 8 -42.52 -29.09 -37.82
N LEU A 9 -41.56 -28.63 -37.00
CA LEU A 9 -41.52 -27.51 -36.03
C LEU A 9 -42.80 -26.71 -35.67
N ALA A 10 -42.95 -26.45 -34.35
CA ALA A 10 -43.12 -25.08 -33.83
C ALA A 10 -42.74 -25.01 -32.33
N ALA A 11 -41.82 -24.11 -32.00
CA ALA A 11 -41.38 -23.79 -30.64
C ALA A 11 -42.27 -22.71 -30.02
N LEU A 12 -42.62 -22.86 -28.74
CA LEU A 12 -43.23 -21.82 -27.90
C LEU A 12 -42.35 -21.63 -26.67
N ILE A 13 -41.86 -20.41 -26.51
CA ILE A 13 -40.95 -19.95 -25.46
C ILE A 13 -41.75 -19.77 -24.16
N GLY A 14 -41.44 -20.59 -23.15
CA GLY A 14 -41.91 -20.39 -21.78
C GLY A 14 -40.86 -19.60 -20.98
N GLY A 15 -41.26 -18.45 -20.43
CA GLY A 15 -40.40 -17.61 -19.60
C GLY A 15 -40.10 -18.25 -18.24
N ALA A 16 -38.82 -18.32 -17.88
CA ALA A 16 -38.35 -18.69 -16.55
C ALA A 16 -38.00 -17.42 -15.77
N VAL A 17 -38.66 -17.20 -14.63
CA VAL A 17 -38.32 -16.19 -13.63
C VAL A 17 -37.20 -16.76 -12.76
N ILE A 18 -36.00 -16.17 -12.82
CA ILE A 18 -34.91 -16.49 -11.89
C ILE A 18 -35.01 -15.57 -10.69
N ALA A 19 -35.38 -16.15 -9.54
CA ALA A 19 -35.25 -15.50 -8.24
C ALA A 19 -33.79 -15.65 -7.78
N ALA A 20 -33.02 -14.55 -7.78
CA ALA A 20 -31.68 -14.51 -7.22
C ALA A 20 -31.76 -14.44 -5.70
N GLY A 21 -31.54 -15.57 -5.03
CA GLY A 21 -31.30 -15.61 -3.58
C GLY A 21 -29.89 -15.11 -3.28
N VAL A 22 -29.79 -14.03 -2.50
CA VAL A 22 -28.52 -13.56 -1.94
C VAL A 22 -28.13 -14.53 -0.82
N LEU A 23 -27.18 -15.42 -1.10
CA LEU A 23 -26.51 -16.21 -0.08
C LEU A 23 -25.59 -15.27 0.71
N GLY A 24 -25.99 -14.92 1.92
CA GLY A 24 -25.13 -14.23 2.87
C GLY A 24 -23.95 -15.12 3.23
N ALA A 25 -22.72 -14.63 3.01
CA ALA A 25 -21.53 -15.28 3.52
C ALA A 25 -21.62 -15.39 5.05
N PRO A 26 -21.19 -16.51 5.66
CA PRO A 26 -21.10 -16.60 7.11
C PRO A 26 -20.13 -15.51 7.63
N PRO A 27 -20.39 -14.94 8.81
CA PRO A 27 -19.44 -14.02 9.43
C PRO A 27 -18.11 -14.76 9.61
N ALA A 28 -17.01 -14.09 9.23
CA ALA A 28 -15.68 -14.58 9.52
C ALA A 28 -15.59 -14.84 11.03
N ALA A 29 -15.35 -16.09 11.41
CA ALA A 29 -15.03 -16.42 12.79
C ALA A 29 -13.81 -15.58 13.17
N ALA A 30 -13.96 -14.74 14.21
CA ALA A 30 -12.82 -14.07 14.80
C ALA A 30 -11.80 -15.16 15.17
N ALA A 31 -10.61 -15.10 14.59
CA ALA A 31 -9.52 -15.98 14.98
C ALA A 31 -9.30 -15.78 16.48
N ALA A 32 -9.42 -16.84 17.26
CA ALA A 32 -9.03 -16.79 18.66
C ALA A 32 -7.56 -16.36 18.73
N GLU A 33 -7.24 -15.49 19.68
CA GLU A 33 -5.88 -15.03 19.91
C GLU A 33 -5.00 -16.21 20.33
N LYS A 34 -3.91 -16.45 19.60
CA LYS A 34 -2.96 -17.52 19.92
C LYS A 34 -2.15 -17.16 21.16
N VAL A 35 -1.84 -18.15 21.97
CA VAL A 35 -0.96 -17.99 23.13
C VAL A 35 0.49 -18.06 22.70
N VAL A 36 1.28 -17.05 23.08
CA VAL A 36 2.72 -16.99 22.81
C VAL A 36 3.49 -17.59 23.97
N LEU A 37 4.34 -18.56 23.66
CA LEU A 37 5.29 -19.15 24.60
C LEU A 37 6.71 -18.73 24.18
N SER A 38 7.34 -17.85 24.97
CA SER A 38 8.65 -17.26 24.65
C SER A 38 9.75 -17.64 25.65
N LYS A 39 9.38 -18.01 26.88
CA LYS A 39 10.30 -18.38 27.98
C LYS A 39 9.69 -19.50 28.83
N GLY A 40 10.55 -20.32 29.44
CA GLY A 40 10.13 -21.36 30.37
C GLY A 40 10.07 -22.76 29.76
N HIS A 41 9.67 -23.73 30.57
CA HIS A 41 9.58 -25.13 30.17
C HIS A 41 8.32 -25.35 29.30
N THR A 42 8.48 -26.10 28.22
CA THR A 42 7.34 -26.62 27.46
C THR A 42 7.70 -27.96 26.82
N ASP A 43 6.77 -28.90 26.82
CA ASP A 43 6.84 -30.03 25.89
C ASP A 43 6.08 -29.65 24.63
N ALA A 44 6.81 -29.13 23.65
CA ALA A 44 6.23 -28.70 22.38
C ALA A 44 5.50 -29.85 21.69
N VAL A 45 6.06 -31.06 21.74
CA VAL A 45 5.41 -32.27 21.21
C VAL A 45 5.02 -33.19 22.36
N ASP A 46 3.83 -32.99 22.92
CA ASP A 46 3.27 -33.84 23.97
C ASP A 46 2.30 -34.88 23.37
N VAL A 47 2.64 -36.16 23.49
CA VAL A 47 1.94 -37.26 22.83
C VAL A 47 0.92 -37.87 23.79
N HIS A 48 -0.35 -37.83 23.39
CA HIS A 48 -1.46 -38.39 24.14
C HIS A 48 -2.08 -39.59 23.42
N TYR A 49 -2.57 -40.53 24.22
CA TYR A 49 -3.35 -41.66 23.72
C TYR A 49 -4.57 -41.90 24.60
N ALA A 50 -5.75 -41.72 24.00
CA ALA A 50 -7.03 -41.94 24.66
C ALA A 50 -8.03 -42.50 23.64
N ASP A 51 -8.97 -43.33 24.09
CA ASP A 51 -10.08 -43.85 23.27
C ASP A 51 -9.65 -44.50 21.93
N GLY A 52 -8.46 -45.11 21.92
CA GLY A 52 -7.92 -45.77 20.73
C GLY A 52 -7.24 -44.85 19.72
N GLN A 53 -7.09 -43.56 20.03
CA GLN A 53 -6.54 -42.54 19.13
C GLN A 53 -5.30 -41.86 19.72
N LEU A 54 -4.32 -41.58 18.86
CA LEU A 54 -3.19 -40.70 19.19
C LEU A 54 -3.57 -39.26 18.92
N SER A 55 -3.07 -38.34 19.74
CA SER A 55 -3.12 -36.90 19.47
C SER A 55 -1.85 -36.21 19.93
N LEU A 56 -1.54 -35.09 19.27
CA LEU A 56 -0.45 -34.20 19.66
C LEU A 56 -1.01 -32.95 20.35
N LYS A 57 -0.35 -32.58 21.45
CA LYS A 57 -0.65 -31.40 22.26
C LYS A 57 0.64 -30.66 22.62
N VAL A 58 0.47 -29.54 23.31
CA VAL A 58 1.57 -28.79 23.95
C VAL A 58 1.37 -28.88 25.46
N HIS A 59 2.38 -29.33 26.19
CA HIS A 59 2.44 -29.16 27.64
C HIS A 59 3.05 -27.79 27.93
N ASP A 60 2.26 -26.90 28.51
CA ASP A 60 2.69 -25.54 28.85
C ASP A 60 2.89 -25.43 30.37
N ASP A 61 4.16 -25.47 30.78
CA ASP A 61 4.64 -25.24 32.15
C ASP A 61 5.07 -23.78 32.37
N THR A 62 4.81 -22.86 31.43
CA THR A 62 5.09 -21.42 31.59
C THR A 62 4.05 -20.72 32.46
N VAL A 63 2.94 -21.39 32.77
CA VAL A 63 1.87 -20.93 33.66
C VAL A 63 1.67 -21.89 34.83
N SER A 64 1.10 -21.39 35.93
CA SER A 64 0.83 -22.19 37.13
C SER A 64 -0.66 -22.11 37.50
N PRO A 65 -1.39 -23.24 37.58
CA PRO A 65 -0.94 -24.60 37.25
C PRO A 65 -0.66 -24.75 35.74
N SER A 66 0.13 -25.76 35.38
CA SER A 66 0.42 -26.05 33.97
C SER A 66 -0.82 -26.48 33.21
N VAL A 67 -0.81 -26.22 31.90
CA VAL A 67 -1.97 -26.42 31.03
C VAL A 67 -1.60 -27.19 29.78
N THR A 68 -2.54 -27.99 29.27
CA THR A 68 -2.41 -28.63 27.95
C THR A 68 -3.08 -27.74 26.90
N ARG A 69 -2.36 -27.38 25.84
CA ARG A 69 -2.87 -26.54 24.75
C ARG A 69 -2.98 -27.32 23.44
N ASP A 70 -3.85 -26.85 22.55
CA ASP A 70 -3.85 -27.30 21.17
C ASP A 70 -2.69 -26.63 20.41
N PRO A 71 -1.90 -27.37 19.61
CA PRO A 71 -0.82 -26.77 18.81
C PRO A 71 -1.28 -25.63 17.91
N ALA A 72 -2.53 -25.66 17.43
CA ALA A 72 -3.09 -24.60 16.57
C ALA A 72 -3.21 -23.25 17.29
N ASP A 73 -3.37 -23.27 18.62
CA ASP A 73 -3.59 -22.11 19.48
C ASP A 73 -2.29 -21.57 20.07
N VAL A 74 -1.13 -22.10 19.69
CA VAL A 74 0.18 -21.73 20.26
C VAL A 74 1.10 -21.15 19.20
N ILE A 75 1.84 -20.10 19.58
CA ILE A 75 3.03 -19.62 18.88
C ILE A 75 4.23 -19.83 19.81
N PHE A 76 5.21 -20.59 19.35
CA PHE A 76 6.50 -20.71 20.02
C PHE A 76 7.43 -19.60 19.54
N GLN A 77 7.72 -18.63 20.39
CA GLN A 77 8.65 -17.56 20.05
C GLN A 77 10.07 -17.96 20.44
N VAL A 78 10.96 -18.02 19.45
CA VAL A 78 12.40 -18.09 19.64
C VAL A 78 12.91 -16.66 19.70
N LEU A 79 13.15 -16.17 20.92
CA LEU A 79 13.53 -14.79 21.16
C LEU A 79 14.83 -14.37 20.44
N PRO A 80 15.01 -13.08 20.08
CA PRO A 80 16.25 -12.57 19.51
C PRO A 80 17.51 -12.92 20.34
N GLU A 81 17.38 -13.00 21.67
CA GLU A 81 18.44 -13.39 22.61
C GLU A 81 18.91 -14.84 22.45
N ALA A 82 18.20 -15.68 21.70
CA ALA A 82 18.64 -17.01 21.33
C ALA A 82 19.74 -17.00 20.25
N ALA A 83 20.02 -15.84 19.65
CA ALA A 83 21.04 -15.70 18.62
C ALA A 83 22.45 -16.01 19.15
N MET A 84 23.17 -16.84 18.40
CA MET A 84 24.56 -17.15 18.66
C MET A 84 25.30 -17.49 17.36
N PRO A 85 26.63 -17.35 17.30
CA PRO A 85 27.40 -17.79 16.14
C PRO A 85 27.51 -19.32 16.10
N VAL A 86 27.44 -19.89 14.89
CA VAL A 86 27.78 -21.30 14.65
C VAL A 86 29.24 -21.53 15.07
N PRO A 87 29.54 -22.52 15.94
CA PRO A 87 30.89 -22.81 16.38
C PRO A 87 31.83 -23.13 15.21
N ASP A 88 33.10 -22.69 15.32
CA ASP A 88 34.19 -23.14 14.43
C ASP A 88 34.67 -24.55 14.82
N ASP A 89 33.75 -25.50 14.75
CA ASP A 89 33.98 -26.93 14.98
C ASP A 89 33.27 -27.70 13.86
N PRO A 90 33.99 -28.51 13.05
CA PRO A 90 33.41 -29.26 11.94
C PRO A 90 32.20 -30.14 12.31
N ARG A 91 32.08 -30.55 13.59
CA ARG A 91 30.92 -31.32 14.08
C ARG A 91 29.61 -30.54 13.99
N PHE A 92 29.66 -29.21 14.02
CA PHE A 92 28.49 -28.31 13.97
C PHE A 92 28.27 -27.66 12.60
N ALA A 93 29.04 -28.06 11.57
CA ALA A 93 28.92 -27.49 10.23
C ALA A 93 27.54 -27.68 9.57
N PHE A 94 26.71 -28.61 10.07
CA PHE A 94 25.33 -28.79 9.63
C PHE A 94 24.40 -27.63 10.02
N LEU A 95 24.81 -26.76 10.95
CA LEU A 95 24.07 -25.56 11.34
C LEU A 95 24.31 -24.38 10.37
N GLY A 96 25.36 -24.44 9.56
CA GLY A 96 25.78 -23.38 8.65
C GLY A 96 27.29 -23.12 8.67
N PRO A 97 27.78 -22.12 7.93
CA PRO A 97 29.18 -21.70 7.97
C PRO A 97 29.61 -21.27 9.38
N ALA A 98 30.84 -21.58 9.78
CA ALA A 98 31.40 -21.12 11.05
C ALA A 98 31.30 -19.59 11.18
N GLY A 99 30.85 -19.10 12.32
CA GLY A 99 30.63 -17.68 12.60
C GLY A 99 29.36 -17.07 12.02
N SER A 100 28.61 -17.79 11.15
CA SER A 100 27.27 -17.36 10.75
C SER A 100 26.29 -17.44 11.94
N GLN A 101 25.20 -16.68 11.88
CA GLN A 101 24.26 -16.55 13.00
C GLN A 101 23.18 -17.62 12.94
N VAL A 102 22.85 -18.20 14.10
CA VAL A 102 21.75 -19.16 14.31
C VAL A 102 21.01 -18.78 15.58
N TRP A 103 19.71 -19.03 15.65
CA TRP A 103 18.90 -18.87 16.87
C TRP A 103 18.72 -20.25 17.50
N LEU A 104 19.29 -20.45 18.69
CA LEU A 104 19.39 -21.76 19.35
C LEU A 104 18.62 -21.75 20.68
N LEU A 105 17.56 -22.56 20.77
CA LEU A 105 16.99 -22.95 22.06
C LEU A 105 17.82 -24.12 22.62
N PRO A 106 18.44 -23.98 23.81
CA PRO A 106 19.47 -24.91 24.27
C PRO A 106 18.91 -26.19 24.90
N LEU A 107 19.65 -27.29 24.75
CA LEU A 107 19.40 -28.57 25.43
C LEU A 107 19.35 -28.42 26.96
N THR A 108 20.26 -27.63 27.53
CA THR A 108 20.24 -27.28 28.95
C THR A 108 19.41 -26.01 29.14
N GLN A 109 18.47 -26.04 30.09
CA GLN A 109 17.54 -24.93 30.31
C GLN A 109 18.28 -23.61 30.54
N ASN A 110 17.94 -22.61 29.72
CA ASN A 110 18.20 -21.21 29.97
C ASN A 110 16.88 -20.56 30.37
N GLN A 111 16.80 -20.02 31.59
CA GLN A 111 15.55 -19.44 32.13
C GLN A 111 15.04 -18.23 31.34
N ASN A 112 15.91 -17.60 30.54
CA ASN A 112 15.55 -16.46 29.70
C ASN A 112 15.04 -16.86 28.31
N LEU A 113 15.04 -18.14 27.98
CA LEU A 113 14.60 -18.68 26.70
C LEU A 113 13.54 -19.76 26.91
N LEU A 114 12.80 -20.05 25.85
CA LEU A 114 11.93 -21.21 25.81
C LEU A 114 12.76 -22.50 25.86
N TRP A 115 12.28 -23.51 26.57
CA TRP A 115 12.93 -24.82 26.69
C TRP A 115 12.01 -25.94 26.16
N PRO A 116 11.92 -26.10 24.83
CA PRO A 116 11.01 -27.06 24.19
C PRO A 116 11.55 -28.49 24.21
N GLY A 117 10.64 -29.44 24.40
CA GLY A 117 10.91 -30.87 24.38
C GLY A 117 9.81 -31.71 23.72
N TRP A 118 9.91 -33.02 23.92
CA TRP A 118 8.84 -33.97 23.62
C TRP A 118 8.55 -34.87 24.83
N ASN A 119 7.28 -35.26 24.96
CA ASN A 119 6.77 -35.98 26.11
C ASN A 119 5.87 -37.15 25.69
N THR A 120 6.13 -38.32 26.28
CA THR A 120 5.31 -39.54 26.16
C THR A 120 5.01 -40.15 27.54
N THR A 121 5.14 -39.36 28.62
CA THR A 121 4.98 -39.78 30.02
C THR A 121 3.59 -40.29 30.37
N THR A 122 2.58 -39.82 29.63
CA THR A 122 1.19 -40.25 29.76
C THR A 122 0.91 -41.58 29.05
N LEU A 123 1.78 -42.01 28.12
CA LEU A 123 1.62 -43.27 27.40
C LEU A 123 1.91 -44.48 28.30
N GLY A 124 0.95 -45.40 28.35
CA GLY A 124 1.06 -46.64 29.12
C GLY A 124 1.96 -47.68 28.46
N SER A 125 2.71 -48.44 29.28
CA SER A 125 3.41 -49.64 28.83
C SER A 125 2.43 -50.76 28.49
N GLY A 126 2.82 -51.65 27.56
CA GLY A 126 2.02 -52.77 27.07
C GLY A 126 0.93 -52.38 26.05
N VAL A 127 0.81 -51.09 25.71
CA VAL A 127 -0.17 -50.60 24.73
C VAL A 127 0.38 -50.69 23.31
N PHE A 128 1.65 -50.31 23.12
CA PHE A 128 2.31 -50.26 21.82
C PHE A 128 3.38 -51.34 21.71
N THR A 129 3.57 -51.85 20.49
CA THR A 129 4.59 -52.84 20.17
C THR A 129 5.96 -52.28 20.50
N GLY A 130 6.68 -52.95 21.39
CA GLY A 130 8.01 -52.52 21.83
C GLY A 130 8.01 -51.25 22.67
N ASP A 131 6.87 -50.87 23.27
CA ASP A 131 6.71 -49.75 24.19
C ASP A 131 7.31 -48.44 23.65
N ARG A 132 7.01 -48.14 22.38
CA ARG A 132 7.51 -46.96 21.69
C ARG A 132 6.49 -46.40 20.69
N VAL A 133 6.71 -45.15 20.32
CA VAL A 133 6.04 -44.48 19.20
C VAL A 133 7.11 -43.90 18.27
N LYS A 134 6.77 -43.70 16.99
CA LYS A 134 7.65 -43.07 16.02
C LYS A 134 7.24 -41.61 15.86
N LEU A 135 8.09 -40.68 16.30
CA LEU A 135 7.90 -39.24 16.11
C LEU A 135 8.63 -38.81 14.84
N SER A 136 7.93 -38.14 13.92
CA SER A 136 8.48 -37.68 12.66
C SER A 136 8.28 -36.17 12.48
N LEU A 137 9.29 -35.47 11.99
CA LEU A 137 9.14 -34.15 11.35
C LEU A 137 8.84 -34.43 9.87
N VAL A 138 7.62 -34.13 9.42
CA VAL A 138 7.16 -34.49 8.06
C VAL A 138 7.18 -33.32 7.08
N ASP A 139 7.14 -32.09 7.59
CA ASP A 139 7.31 -30.87 6.80
C ASP A 139 7.88 -29.73 7.67
N ALA A 140 8.62 -28.82 7.05
CA ALA A 140 9.14 -27.62 7.69
C ALA A 140 9.17 -26.48 6.67
N THR A 141 8.29 -25.50 6.86
CA THR A 141 8.17 -24.32 5.99
C THR A 141 8.60 -23.07 6.75
N GLY A 142 9.52 -22.28 6.19
CA GLY A 142 10.00 -21.03 6.79
C GLY A 142 11.17 -20.41 6.01
N PRO A 143 11.70 -19.28 6.48
CA PRO A 143 12.77 -18.53 5.78
C PRO A 143 14.15 -19.20 5.85
N GLY A 144 14.35 -20.16 6.75
CA GLY A 144 15.62 -20.87 6.92
C GLY A 144 15.43 -22.37 7.18
N ALA A 145 16.54 -23.06 7.37
CA ALA A 145 16.58 -24.44 7.86
C ALA A 145 16.38 -24.52 9.38
N VAL A 146 15.76 -25.62 9.83
CA VAL A 146 15.58 -26.00 11.23
C VAL A 146 16.31 -27.31 11.51
N SER A 147 17.04 -27.36 12.61
CA SER A 147 17.74 -28.56 13.08
C SER A 147 17.45 -28.83 14.55
N VAL A 148 17.08 -30.06 14.87
CA VAL A 148 16.87 -30.53 16.25
C VAL A 148 17.90 -31.61 16.56
N PHE A 149 18.68 -31.43 17.62
CA PHE A 149 19.76 -32.36 17.95
C PHE A 149 20.03 -32.41 19.46
N THR A 150 20.46 -33.56 19.94
CA THR A 150 21.01 -33.70 21.30
C THR A 150 22.53 -33.76 21.23
N GLN A 151 23.21 -34.03 22.34
CA GLN A 151 24.66 -34.27 22.34
C GLN A 151 24.96 -35.62 23.00
N ASP A 152 26.05 -36.27 22.56
CA ASP A 152 26.64 -37.39 23.27
C ASP A 152 27.43 -36.91 24.50
N THR A 153 27.97 -37.85 25.28
CA THR A 153 28.76 -37.56 26.49
C THR A 153 30.03 -36.74 26.22
N PHE A 154 30.50 -36.68 24.97
CA PHE A 154 31.67 -35.93 24.54
C PHE A 154 31.32 -34.61 23.82
N GLY A 155 30.03 -34.22 23.85
CA GLY A 155 29.52 -32.98 23.26
C GLY A 155 29.28 -33.04 21.75
N SER A 156 29.44 -34.20 21.11
CA SER A 156 29.17 -34.34 19.67
C SER A 156 27.67 -34.33 19.40
N PRO A 157 27.20 -33.61 18.37
CA PRO A 157 25.78 -33.50 18.08
C PRO A 157 25.20 -34.83 17.57
N LEU A 158 24.07 -35.23 18.14
CA LEU A 158 23.24 -36.35 17.73
C LEU A 158 21.97 -35.81 17.10
N ILE A 159 22.00 -35.65 15.77
CA ILE A 159 20.91 -35.08 14.98
C ILE A 159 19.65 -35.95 15.11
N LYS A 160 18.49 -35.30 15.28
CA LYS A 160 17.16 -35.92 15.34
C LYS A 160 16.30 -35.55 14.15
N PHE A 161 16.31 -34.27 13.79
CA PHE A 161 15.57 -33.74 12.64
C PHE A 161 16.40 -32.66 11.95
N ARG A 162 16.42 -32.67 10.62
CA ARG A 162 16.98 -31.63 9.77
C ARG A 162 16.04 -31.37 8.61
N SER A 163 15.72 -30.09 8.37
CA SER A 163 14.86 -29.72 7.25
C SER A 163 15.63 -29.54 5.93
N ASP A 164 16.96 -29.52 5.97
CA ASP A 164 17.83 -29.18 4.84
C ASP A 164 18.47 -30.38 4.12
N ASP A 165 18.28 -31.61 4.63
CA ASP A 165 18.71 -32.87 4.00
C ASP A 165 17.54 -33.76 3.52
N GLY A 166 16.31 -33.23 3.59
CA GLY A 166 15.08 -33.85 3.10
C GLY A 166 14.21 -34.41 4.23
N LEU A 167 12.89 -34.37 4.04
CA LEU A 167 11.90 -34.86 5.01
C LEU A 167 11.08 -36.02 4.40
N PRO A 168 10.53 -36.94 5.21
CA PRO A 168 10.47 -36.91 6.67
C PRO A 168 11.71 -37.47 7.38
N ASP A 169 12.08 -36.83 8.49
CA ASP A 169 12.98 -37.41 9.49
C ASP A 169 12.18 -38.01 10.64
N ALA A 170 12.67 -39.09 11.25
CA ALA A 170 11.95 -39.78 12.30
C ALA A 170 12.85 -40.43 13.37
N ILE A 171 12.34 -40.46 14.60
CA ILE A 171 12.96 -41.10 15.76
C ILE A 171 11.98 -42.04 16.47
N ASP A 172 12.50 -43.16 16.97
CA ASP A 172 11.77 -44.01 17.91
C ASP A 172 11.85 -43.39 19.32
N VAL A 173 10.69 -43.08 19.89
CA VAL A 173 10.56 -42.51 21.24
C VAL A 173 9.93 -43.57 22.15
N PRO A 174 10.64 -44.08 23.17
CA PRO A 174 10.03 -44.96 24.16
C PRO A 174 8.84 -44.27 24.86
N VAL A 175 7.83 -45.04 25.26
CA VAL A 175 6.80 -44.54 26.19
C VAL A 175 7.47 -44.15 27.51
N ARG A 176 6.82 -43.30 28.29
CA ARG A 176 7.38 -42.79 29.56
C ARG A 176 8.64 -41.94 29.41
N THR A 177 8.82 -41.29 28.26
CA THR A 177 9.95 -40.41 27.98
C THR A 177 9.57 -38.94 28.19
N HIS A 178 10.47 -38.19 28.80
CA HIS A 178 10.47 -36.73 28.85
C HIS A 178 11.86 -36.27 28.42
N ALA A 179 11.96 -35.50 27.33
CA ALA A 179 13.24 -35.16 26.74
C ALA A 179 13.26 -33.77 26.12
N HIS A 180 14.42 -33.12 26.24
CA HIS A 180 14.74 -31.85 25.60
C HIS A 180 15.87 -32.04 24.59
N ALA A 181 15.98 -31.08 23.67
CA ALA A 181 16.99 -31.04 22.64
C ALA A 181 17.43 -29.60 22.38
N ASN A 182 18.51 -29.44 21.62
CA ASN A 182 18.79 -28.16 20.99
C ASN A 182 17.88 -28.00 19.78
N TRP A 183 17.26 -26.82 19.63
CA TRP A 183 16.48 -26.44 18.45
C TRP A 183 17.13 -25.22 17.81
N ALA A 184 17.65 -25.39 16.59
CA ALA A 184 18.38 -24.37 15.86
C ALA A 184 17.59 -23.90 14.64
N PHE A 185 17.49 -22.58 14.46
CA PHE A 185 16.90 -21.93 13.30
C PHE A 185 17.94 -21.05 12.61
N SER A 186 18.09 -21.15 11.29
CA SER A 186 19.14 -20.43 10.55
C SER A 186 18.74 -19.03 10.05
N ALA A 187 17.49 -18.62 10.24
CA ALA A 187 17.00 -17.28 9.87
C ALA A 187 15.84 -16.83 10.78
N GLU A 188 15.66 -15.52 10.94
CA GLU A 188 14.48 -14.93 11.59
C GLU A 188 13.23 -15.03 10.71
N GLY A 189 12.06 -15.03 11.34
CA GLY A 189 10.75 -15.03 10.70
C GLY A 189 9.84 -16.17 11.14
N ALA A 190 8.71 -16.32 10.46
CA ALA A 190 7.69 -17.31 10.80
C ALA A 190 7.99 -18.69 10.19
N TYR A 191 7.84 -19.73 11.00
CA TYR A 191 8.02 -21.13 10.63
C TYR A 191 6.75 -21.93 10.96
N THR A 192 6.45 -22.90 10.11
CA THR A 192 5.50 -23.97 10.40
C THR A 192 6.25 -25.30 10.37
N LEU A 193 6.32 -25.97 11.53
CA LEU A 193 6.87 -27.32 11.65
C LEU A 193 5.74 -28.31 11.77
N THR A 194 5.72 -29.33 10.91
CA THR A 194 4.64 -30.31 10.89
C THR A 194 5.16 -31.63 11.44
N PHE A 195 4.63 -32.05 12.59
CA PHE A 195 4.98 -33.30 13.24
C PHE A 195 3.89 -34.36 13.04
N GLN A 196 4.29 -35.63 13.06
CA GLN A 196 3.38 -36.77 13.06
C GLN A 196 3.90 -37.84 14.01
N VAL A 197 3.00 -38.49 14.74
CA VAL A 197 3.31 -39.66 15.55
C VAL A 197 2.54 -40.88 15.05
N ASP A 198 3.28 -41.95 14.80
CA ASP A 198 2.76 -43.26 14.41
C ASP A 198 3.12 -44.32 15.46
N ALA A 199 2.20 -45.26 15.71
CA ALA A 199 2.47 -46.40 16.56
C ALA A 199 1.70 -47.64 16.09
N THR A 200 2.22 -48.82 16.44
CA THR A 200 1.50 -50.09 16.28
C THR A 200 1.12 -50.62 17.64
N ARG A 201 -0.17 -50.84 17.90
CA ARG A 201 -0.66 -51.42 19.15
C ARG A 201 -0.24 -52.88 19.28
N THR A 202 -0.26 -53.43 20.50
CA THR A 202 0.09 -54.84 20.76
C THR A 202 -0.88 -55.84 20.11
N ASP A 203 -2.08 -55.40 19.72
CA ASP A 203 -3.05 -56.16 18.92
C ASP A 203 -2.81 -56.09 17.39
N GLY A 204 -1.76 -55.39 16.96
CA GLY A 204 -1.39 -55.20 15.55
C GLY A 204 -2.04 -54.01 14.85
N THR A 205 -2.96 -53.28 15.52
CA THR A 205 -3.61 -52.10 14.95
C THR A 205 -2.62 -50.93 14.82
N THR A 206 -2.50 -50.33 13.64
CA THR A 206 -1.74 -49.10 13.45
C THR A 206 -2.57 -47.87 13.78
N VAL A 207 -2.00 -46.93 14.53
CA VAL A 207 -2.61 -45.64 14.87
C VAL A 207 -1.66 -44.51 14.50
N SER A 208 -2.23 -43.38 14.07
CA SER A 208 -1.48 -42.20 13.64
C SER A 208 -2.22 -40.94 14.07
N THR A 209 -1.47 -39.89 14.36
CA THR A 209 -2.03 -38.54 14.56
C THR A 209 -2.38 -37.87 13.23
N GLY A 210 -1.79 -38.34 12.12
CA GLY A 210 -1.63 -37.54 10.91
C GLY A 210 -0.69 -36.33 11.13
N PRO A 211 -0.46 -35.52 10.09
CA PRO A 211 0.36 -34.31 10.18
C PRO A 211 -0.31 -33.23 11.04
N VAL A 212 0.41 -32.70 12.03
CA VAL A 212 -0.04 -31.62 12.93
C VAL A 212 0.95 -30.46 12.85
N ALA A 213 0.44 -29.27 12.53
CA ALA A 213 1.25 -28.07 12.34
C ALA A 213 1.50 -27.31 13.65
N TYR A 214 2.73 -26.86 13.83
CA TYR A 214 3.20 -26.05 14.96
C TYR A 214 3.74 -24.72 14.45
N SER A 215 3.27 -23.61 15.02
CA SER A 215 3.70 -22.26 14.64
C SER A 215 4.89 -21.82 15.49
N PHE A 216 6.01 -21.49 14.84
CA PHE A 216 7.18 -20.88 15.48
C PHE A 216 7.42 -19.49 14.88
N VAL A 217 7.90 -18.55 15.69
CA VAL A 217 8.43 -17.26 15.20
C VAL A 217 9.81 -17.06 15.78
N VAL A 218 10.78 -16.79 14.91
CA VAL A 218 12.17 -16.54 15.29
C VAL A 218 12.47 -15.06 15.19
N GLY A 219 12.94 -14.49 16.30
CA GLY A 219 13.17 -13.06 16.45
C GLY A 219 11.94 -12.31 17.03
N GLU A 220 11.80 -11.06 16.62
CA GLU A 220 10.72 -10.18 17.08
C GLU A 220 9.34 -10.72 16.68
N LEU A 221 8.45 -10.87 17.67
CA LEU A 221 7.06 -11.23 17.43
C LEU A 221 6.25 -9.94 17.21
N ALA A 222 5.93 -9.63 15.96
CA ALA A 222 5.01 -8.54 15.66
C ALA A 222 3.59 -8.90 16.17
N GLY A 223 3.18 -8.32 17.30
CA GLY A 223 1.77 -8.09 17.62
C GLY A 223 1.01 -9.07 18.53
N THR A 224 1.41 -9.23 19.78
CA THR A 224 0.50 -9.72 20.86
C THR A 224 0.28 -8.72 22.01
N GLY A 225 0.80 -7.50 21.88
CA GLY A 225 0.31 -6.35 22.66
C GLY A 225 -0.96 -5.77 22.04
N PRO A 226 -1.65 -4.84 22.73
CA PRO A 226 -2.80 -4.14 22.17
C PRO A 226 -2.42 -3.54 20.80
N GLN A 227 -3.15 -3.94 19.76
CA GLN A 227 -2.85 -3.57 18.39
C GLN A 227 -3.10 -2.08 18.19
N THR A 228 -2.04 -1.33 17.89
CA THR A 228 -2.12 0.09 17.55
C THR A 228 -1.07 0.47 16.51
N THR A 229 -1.42 1.42 15.65
CA THR A 229 -0.45 2.13 14.82
C THR A 229 0.02 3.38 15.54
N LEU A 230 1.29 3.75 15.35
CA LEU A 230 1.88 4.93 15.97
C LEU A 230 2.26 5.96 14.91
N THR A 231 1.87 7.22 15.10
CA THR A 231 2.21 8.34 14.21
C THR A 231 2.74 9.52 15.01
N ILE A 232 3.51 10.40 14.37
CA ILE A 232 3.98 11.66 14.97
C ILE A 232 3.05 12.78 14.50
N GLY A 233 2.35 13.41 15.43
CA GLY A 233 1.61 14.65 15.23
C GLY A 233 2.40 15.88 15.69
N GLY A 234 2.04 17.06 15.19
CA GLY A 234 2.60 18.34 15.64
C GLY A 234 3.82 18.85 14.86
N MET A 235 4.36 18.07 13.92
CA MET A 235 5.42 18.52 13.02
C MET A 235 4.85 19.50 11.98
N ALA A 236 5.37 20.73 11.95
CA ALA A 236 5.06 21.74 10.94
C ALA A 236 5.87 21.52 9.66
N GLU A 237 5.44 22.14 8.56
CA GLU A 237 6.19 22.09 7.29
C GLU A 237 7.57 22.77 7.41
N GLU A 238 7.66 23.84 8.20
CA GLU A 238 8.90 24.60 8.44
C GLU A 238 8.86 25.27 9.83
N TYR A 239 10.03 25.37 10.48
CA TYR A 239 10.27 26.14 11.70
C TYR A 239 11.34 27.20 11.50
N GLN A 240 11.29 28.28 12.27
CA GLN A 240 12.40 29.22 12.40
C GLN A 240 13.33 28.80 13.54
N ALA A 241 14.63 29.13 13.43
CA ALA A 241 15.57 28.91 14.51
C ALA A 241 15.12 29.64 15.80
N GLY A 242 14.99 28.91 16.90
CA GLY A 242 14.46 29.39 18.18
C GLY A 242 12.99 29.04 18.43
N ASP A 243 12.26 28.55 17.42
CA ASP A 243 10.89 28.08 17.61
C ASP A 243 10.84 26.88 18.54
N THR A 244 9.75 26.76 19.29
CA THR A 244 9.48 25.56 20.08
C THR A 244 8.76 24.54 19.21
N VAL A 245 9.37 23.36 19.06
CA VAL A 245 8.79 22.20 18.39
C VAL A 245 8.16 21.31 19.47
N THR A 246 6.89 20.95 19.29
CA THR A 246 6.19 20.00 20.16
C THR A 246 5.63 18.87 19.30
N LEU A 247 6.17 17.67 19.51
CA LEU A 247 5.76 16.46 18.82
C LEU A 247 4.92 15.59 19.75
N HIS A 248 3.89 14.96 19.20
CA HIS A 248 2.99 14.07 19.93
C HIS A 248 2.99 12.68 19.28
N ALA A 249 3.14 11.65 20.10
CA ALA A 249 2.92 10.27 19.70
C ALA A 249 1.42 9.98 19.70
N VAL A 250 0.88 9.59 18.54
CA VAL A 250 -0.55 9.34 18.36
C VAL A 250 -0.78 7.87 18.03
N GLN A 251 -1.38 7.16 18.98
CA GLN A 251 -1.85 5.79 18.83
C GLN A 251 -3.19 5.74 18.08
N THR A 252 -3.37 4.77 17.19
CA THR A 252 -4.66 4.49 16.53
C THR A 252 -4.84 2.97 16.36
N PRO A 253 -5.80 2.33 17.07
CA PRO A 253 -6.61 2.88 18.16
C PRO A 253 -5.78 3.25 19.40
N GLN A 254 -6.31 4.08 20.29
CA GLN A 254 -5.68 4.36 21.59
C GLN A 254 -5.68 3.11 22.48
N THR A 255 -4.57 2.88 23.18
CA THR A 255 -4.38 1.77 24.12
C THR A 255 -3.98 2.30 25.50
N GLU A 256 -3.88 1.43 26.50
CA GLU A 256 -3.42 1.79 27.85
C GLU A 256 -1.89 1.94 27.95
N LEU A 257 -1.15 1.62 26.87
CA LEU A 257 0.31 1.71 26.87
C LEU A 257 0.77 3.17 26.88
N ASP A 258 1.74 3.48 27.74
CA ASP A 258 2.27 4.83 27.92
C ASP A 258 3.81 4.91 27.93
N HIS A 259 4.50 3.81 27.63
CA HIS A 259 5.95 3.74 27.60
C HIS A 259 6.49 4.06 26.20
N TYR A 260 6.92 5.29 25.98
CA TYR A 260 7.48 5.74 24.71
C TYR A 260 8.99 5.87 24.79
N HIS A 261 9.67 5.82 23.64
CA HIS A 261 11.02 6.40 23.49
C HIS A 261 11.10 7.15 22.16
N TRP A 262 11.71 8.33 22.21
CA TRP A 262 11.98 9.15 21.03
C TRP A 262 13.40 8.91 20.50
N PHE A 263 13.52 8.95 19.18
CA PHE A 263 14.76 8.74 18.45
C PHE A 263 14.95 9.85 17.43
N SER A 264 16.21 10.18 17.14
CA SER A 264 16.56 11.09 16.04
C SER A 264 17.70 10.54 15.20
N ARG A 265 17.69 10.93 13.93
CA ARG A 265 18.77 10.68 12.98
C ARG A 265 19.02 11.97 12.20
N CYS A 266 20.22 12.53 12.33
CA CYS A 266 20.60 13.78 11.66
C CYS A 266 21.58 13.54 10.52
N ALA A 267 21.77 14.55 9.67
CA ALA A 267 22.73 14.50 8.57
C ALA A 267 24.13 14.09 9.08
N GLY A 268 24.67 13.00 8.52
CA GLY A 268 25.94 12.39 8.93
C GLY A 268 25.80 11.12 9.78
N SER A 269 24.58 10.70 10.13
CA SER A 269 24.28 9.41 10.77
C SER A 269 23.32 8.59 9.91
N ASP A 270 23.62 7.30 9.71
CA ASP A 270 22.72 6.37 9.00
C ASP A 270 21.71 5.69 9.93
N THR A 271 21.93 5.75 11.25
CA THR A 271 21.14 5.06 12.27
C THR A 271 20.41 6.04 13.19
N PHE A 272 19.21 5.66 13.62
CA PHE A 272 18.46 6.36 14.67
C PHE A 272 19.13 6.15 16.03
N ALA A 273 19.40 7.25 16.72
CA ALA A 273 19.89 7.26 18.10
C ALA A 273 18.75 7.62 19.05
N ILE A 274 18.71 6.98 20.22
CA ILE A 274 17.75 7.32 21.27
C ILE A 274 18.00 8.73 21.80
N ILE A 275 16.94 9.50 22.05
CA ILE A 275 16.99 10.81 22.70
C ILE A 275 16.90 10.56 24.22
N PRO A 276 17.98 10.77 24.99
CA PRO A 276 18.01 10.35 26.38
C PRO A 276 16.99 11.10 27.25
N GLY A 277 16.21 10.36 28.02
CA GLY A 277 15.24 10.92 28.99
C GLY A 277 13.87 11.27 28.41
N GLU A 278 13.68 11.16 27.10
CA GLU A 278 12.43 11.48 26.42
C GLU A 278 11.57 10.23 26.25
N ALA A 279 10.83 9.89 27.31
CA ALA A 279 10.03 8.67 27.39
C ALA A 279 8.50 8.89 27.42
N GLY A 280 8.05 10.14 27.25
CA GLY A 280 6.63 10.50 27.27
C GLY A 280 5.97 10.52 25.89
N ALA A 281 4.63 10.58 25.87
CA ALA A 281 3.84 10.73 24.66
C ALA A 281 4.05 12.07 23.93
N THR A 282 4.76 13.02 24.55
CA THR A 282 5.08 14.32 23.96
C THR A 282 6.55 14.61 24.13
N TYR A 283 7.19 15.06 23.05
CA TYR A 283 8.57 15.52 23.06
C TYR A 283 8.62 16.99 22.63
N THR A 284 9.28 17.84 23.41
CA THR A 284 9.39 19.27 23.13
C THR A 284 10.84 19.71 23.14
N PHE A 285 11.25 20.45 22.11
CA PHE A 285 12.60 20.97 21.98
C PHE A 285 12.60 22.28 21.20
N THR A 286 13.74 22.98 21.19
CA THR A 286 13.92 24.20 20.41
C THR A 286 14.52 23.87 19.05
N ALA A 287 13.91 24.33 17.97
CA ALA A 287 14.46 24.22 16.62
C ALA A 287 15.78 24.99 16.55
N THR A 288 16.88 24.29 16.24
CA THR A 288 18.20 24.91 15.99
C THR A 288 18.70 24.55 14.60
N ARG A 289 19.70 25.29 14.13
CA ARG A 289 20.31 25.07 12.82
C ARG A 289 20.96 23.69 12.70
N GLU A 290 21.54 23.20 13.78
CA GLU A 290 22.21 21.90 13.87
C GLU A 290 21.22 20.75 13.73
N LEU A 291 19.95 20.99 14.06
CA LEU A 291 18.88 20.01 13.95
C LEU A 291 18.18 20.01 12.57
N ASN A 292 18.54 20.94 11.67
CA ASN A 292 17.94 20.98 10.35
C ASN A 292 18.21 19.68 9.58
N ALA A 293 17.16 19.15 8.94
CA ALA A 293 17.15 17.85 8.26
C ALA A 293 17.44 16.66 9.19
N CYS A 294 17.16 16.78 10.49
CA CYS A 294 17.03 15.61 11.35
C CYS A 294 15.67 14.96 11.15
N GLU A 295 15.65 13.64 11.14
CA GLU A 295 14.45 12.80 11.13
C GLU A 295 14.19 12.28 12.54
N TYR A 296 12.94 12.32 12.98
CA TYR A 296 12.49 11.89 14.30
C TYR A 296 11.57 10.68 14.18
N GLN A 297 11.71 9.74 15.10
CA GLN A 297 10.88 8.54 15.21
C GLN A 297 10.49 8.34 16.67
N VAL A 298 9.28 7.81 16.91
CA VAL A 298 8.86 7.37 18.24
C VAL A 298 8.51 5.89 18.21
N ARG A 299 8.82 5.20 19.31
CA ARG A 299 8.45 3.81 19.52
C ARG A 299 7.63 3.68 20.81
N LEU A 300 6.62 2.84 20.76
CA LEU A 300 5.77 2.46 21.89
C LEU A 300 6.16 1.06 22.35
N TYR A 301 6.29 0.87 23.65
CA TYR A 301 6.72 -0.37 24.26
C TYR A 301 5.67 -0.93 25.22
N ASP A 302 5.72 -2.25 25.43
CA ASP A 302 4.97 -2.92 26.50
C ASP A 302 5.71 -2.88 27.85
N GLU A 303 5.14 -3.53 28.86
CA GLU A 303 5.70 -3.62 30.22
C GLU A 303 7.04 -4.36 30.27
N ASP A 304 7.26 -5.28 29.33
CA ASP A 304 8.50 -6.08 29.19
C ASP A 304 9.55 -5.36 28.32
N HIS A 305 9.26 -4.13 27.87
CA HIS A 305 10.10 -3.32 27.00
C HIS A 305 10.25 -3.88 25.57
N ASN A 306 9.31 -4.70 25.10
CA ASN A 306 9.23 -5.09 23.69
C ASN A 306 8.54 -3.99 22.89
N THR A 307 8.95 -3.81 21.63
CA THR A 307 8.37 -2.77 20.76
C THR A 307 6.98 -3.20 20.28
N VAL A 308 5.96 -2.42 20.61
CA VAL A 308 4.56 -2.66 20.18
C VAL A 308 4.27 -1.95 18.86
N ALA A 309 4.72 -0.71 18.70
CA ALA A 309 4.54 0.06 17.49
C ALA A 309 5.68 1.04 17.27
N THR A 310 6.05 1.28 16.01
CA THR A 310 7.07 2.25 15.60
C THR A 310 6.47 3.20 14.56
N SER A 311 6.70 4.50 14.71
CA SER A 311 6.22 5.49 13.74
C SER A 311 7.09 5.52 12.47
N GLU A 312 6.51 6.01 11.37
CA GLU A 312 7.31 6.58 10.29
C GLU A 312 8.14 7.77 10.78
N GLY A 313 9.18 8.11 10.01
CA GLY A 313 10.07 9.22 10.31
C GLY A 313 9.44 10.57 9.96
N ALA A 314 9.53 11.53 10.89
CA ALA A 314 9.11 12.92 10.69
C ALA A 314 10.34 13.82 10.52
N TRP A 315 10.43 14.51 9.39
CA TRP A 315 11.57 15.37 9.06
C TRP A 315 11.39 16.78 9.62
N LEU A 316 12.42 17.28 10.31
CA LEU A 316 12.49 18.64 10.79
C LEU A 316 13.18 19.54 9.75
N TRP A 317 12.47 20.59 9.32
CA TRP A 317 13.02 21.66 8.50
C TRP A 317 13.11 22.93 9.33
N VAL A 318 14.34 23.45 9.47
CA VAL A 318 14.59 24.71 10.19
C VAL A 318 15.13 25.73 9.21
N ALA A 319 14.32 26.73 8.90
CA ALA A 319 14.76 27.92 8.20
C ALA A 319 15.64 28.78 9.12
N PHE A 320 16.71 29.29 8.54
CA PHE A 320 17.58 30.23 9.21
C PHE A 320 18.03 31.31 8.21
N PRO A 321 18.09 32.57 8.63
CA PRO A 321 18.71 33.61 7.81
C PRO A 321 20.18 33.25 7.56
N PRO A 322 20.73 33.59 6.39
CA PRO A 322 22.14 33.37 6.10
C PRO A 322 22.97 34.15 7.13
N THR A 323 23.74 33.43 7.95
CA THR A 323 24.89 34.01 8.65
C THR A 323 26.00 34.22 7.63
N ASP A 324 26.73 35.32 7.74
CA ASP A 324 27.79 35.72 6.80
C ASP A 324 29.18 35.26 7.30
N PRO A 325 29.66 34.04 6.99
CA PRO A 325 31.08 33.75 6.98
C PRO A 325 31.62 34.22 5.63
N GLY A 326 32.69 35.04 5.64
CA GLY A 326 33.23 35.75 4.47
C GLY A 326 33.77 34.92 3.29
N THR A 327 33.30 33.69 3.10
CA THR A 327 33.57 32.80 1.97
C THR A 327 32.35 32.01 1.46
N SER A 328 31.10 32.38 1.79
CA SER A 328 29.90 31.75 1.20
C SER A 328 29.21 32.65 0.15
N GLN A 329 28.52 32.03 -0.81
CA GLN A 329 27.56 32.70 -1.70
C GLN A 329 26.14 32.46 -1.17
N THR A 330 25.39 33.53 -0.94
CA THR A 330 23.96 33.47 -0.62
C THR A 330 23.16 33.42 -1.93
N ILE A 331 22.45 32.31 -2.16
CA ILE A 331 21.45 32.21 -3.23
C ILE A 331 20.10 32.58 -2.62
N THR A 332 19.62 33.79 -2.92
CA THR A 332 18.28 34.25 -2.52
C THR A 332 17.33 34.07 -3.70
N ALA A 333 16.27 33.29 -3.51
CA ALA A 333 15.13 33.24 -4.42
C ALA A 333 13.97 33.99 -3.77
N SER A 334 13.60 35.15 -4.32
CA SER A 334 12.41 35.90 -3.90
C SER A 334 11.28 35.66 -4.90
N ILE A 335 10.14 35.16 -4.43
CA ILE A 335 8.89 35.11 -5.22
C ILE A 335 8.05 36.31 -4.79
N ASP A 336 7.84 37.27 -5.68
CA ASP A 336 6.93 38.38 -5.46
C ASP A 336 5.50 37.90 -5.73
N PRO A 337 4.61 37.84 -4.71
CA PRO A 337 3.25 37.36 -4.88
C PRO A 337 2.38 38.28 -5.77
N THR A 338 2.89 39.43 -6.20
CA THR A 338 2.21 40.33 -7.13
C THR A 338 2.57 40.10 -8.61
N GLN A 339 3.56 39.25 -8.92
CA GLN A 339 4.11 39.03 -10.28
C GLN A 339 3.40 37.92 -11.09
N GLY A 340 2.08 37.79 -10.97
CA GLY A 340 1.31 36.85 -11.80
C GLY A 340 0.48 37.56 -12.87
N SER A 341 0.30 36.95 -14.05
CA SER A 341 -0.46 37.51 -15.16
C SER A 341 -1.47 36.51 -15.72
N LEU A 342 -2.57 37.02 -16.26
CA LEU A 342 -3.45 36.26 -17.14
C LEU A 342 -3.10 36.61 -18.59
N VAL A 343 -2.76 35.60 -19.39
CA VAL A 343 -2.39 35.77 -20.80
C VAL A 343 -3.24 34.86 -21.65
N ILE A 344 -3.79 35.42 -22.73
CA ILE A 344 -4.41 34.67 -23.83
C ILE A 344 -3.53 34.81 -25.07
N SER A 345 -3.28 33.71 -25.77
CA SER A 345 -2.40 33.68 -26.94
C SER A 345 -2.85 32.64 -27.97
N VAL A 346 -2.42 32.86 -29.22
CA VAL A 346 -2.59 31.93 -30.34
C VAL A 346 -1.24 31.78 -31.00
N ASP A 347 -0.83 30.53 -31.24
CA ASP A 347 0.42 30.22 -31.92
C ASP A 347 0.45 30.91 -33.31
N PRO A 348 1.55 31.57 -33.72
CA PRO A 348 1.67 32.17 -35.04
C PRO A 348 1.23 31.29 -36.22
N ASP A 349 1.51 29.98 -36.17
CA ASP A 349 1.15 29.03 -37.22
C ASP A 349 -0.35 28.69 -37.22
N ASP A 350 -1.03 28.95 -36.10
CA ASP A 350 -2.45 28.69 -35.87
C ASP A 350 -3.34 29.93 -36.09
N ARG A 351 -2.76 31.09 -36.42
CA ARG A 351 -3.52 32.34 -36.62
C ARG A 351 -4.45 32.34 -37.83
N ALA A 352 -4.23 31.42 -38.77
CA ALA A 352 -5.05 31.29 -39.96
C ALA A 352 -6.02 30.11 -39.84
N VAL A 353 -7.32 30.42 -39.91
CA VAL A 353 -8.38 29.43 -40.09
C VAL A 353 -8.95 29.58 -41.49
N VAL A 354 -8.83 28.54 -42.30
CA VAL A 354 -9.42 28.49 -43.65
C VAL A 354 -10.58 27.51 -43.63
N LEU A 355 -11.79 28.01 -43.81
CA LEU A 355 -12.96 27.16 -43.97
C LEU A 355 -12.97 26.56 -45.40
N PRO A 356 -13.50 25.34 -45.57
CA PRO A 356 -13.75 24.78 -46.89
C PRO A 356 -14.71 25.64 -47.72
N ALA A 357 -14.71 25.43 -49.05
CA ALA A 357 -15.67 26.08 -49.93
C ALA A 357 -17.11 25.80 -49.49
N ALA A 358 -17.92 26.86 -49.36
CA ALA A 358 -19.30 26.71 -48.92
C ALA A 358 -20.13 25.95 -49.96
N GLN A 359 -21.02 25.10 -49.48
CA GLN A 359 -21.93 24.28 -50.30
C GLN A 359 -23.37 24.78 -50.14
N LEU A 360 -24.16 24.69 -51.20
CA LEU A 360 -25.57 25.06 -51.14
C LEU A 360 -26.31 24.06 -50.26
N ALA A 361 -27.04 24.55 -49.25
CA ALA A 361 -27.85 23.70 -48.38
C ALA A 361 -28.88 22.93 -49.20
N GLY A 362 -29.30 21.75 -48.74
CA GLY A 362 -30.25 20.89 -49.47
C GLY A 362 -31.61 21.54 -49.77
N ALA A 363 -31.99 22.58 -49.00
CA ALA A 363 -33.19 23.38 -49.22
C ALA A 363 -33.00 24.51 -50.25
N GLY A 364 -31.76 24.78 -50.69
CA GLY A 364 -31.43 25.82 -51.66
C GLY A 364 -31.56 27.26 -51.14
N ASP A 365 -31.66 27.44 -49.83
CA ASP A 365 -31.97 28.72 -49.17
C ASP A 365 -30.75 29.44 -48.57
N ARG A 366 -29.59 28.77 -48.46
CA ARG A 366 -28.34 29.34 -47.94
C ARG A 366 -27.10 28.54 -48.38
N TRP A 367 -25.93 29.16 -48.26
CA TRP A 367 -24.63 28.49 -48.38
C TRP A 367 -24.09 28.11 -46.99
N GLU A 368 -23.52 26.92 -46.84
CA GLU A 368 -22.98 26.41 -45.58
C GLU A 368 -21.50 26.01 -45.69
N SER A 369 -20.70 26.33 -44.67
CA SER A 369 -19.35 25.79 -44.48
C SER A 369 -19.08 25.51 -43.01
N SER A 370 -18.26 24.50 -42.72
CA SER A 370 -17.90 24.10 -41.36
C SER A 370 -16.41 23.82 -41.24
N GLY A 371 -15.84 24.14 -40.08
CA GLY A 371 -14.44 23.88 -39.76
C GLY A 371 -14.18 23.95 -38.26
N SER A 372 -12.91 24.08 -37.87
CA SER A 372 -12.53 24.23 -36.46
C SER A 372 -11.63 25.44 -36.28
N LEU A 373 -11.86 26.17 -35.20
CA LEU A 373 -10.93 27.15 -34.67
C LEU A 373 -9.65 26.43 -34.25
N ARG A 374 -8.51 27.02 -34.57
CA ARG A 374 -7.21 26.52 -34.10
C ARG A 374 -7.07 26.72 -32.58
N PRO A 375 -6.17 25.98 -31.92
CA PRO A 375 -5.98 26.07 -30.48
C PRO A 375 -5.71 27.51 -29.99
N VAL A 376 -6.36 27.88 -28.89
CA VAL A 376 -6.17 29.14 -28.15
C VAL A 376 -5.66 28.79 -26.76
N THR A 377 -4.53 29.35 -26.35
CA THR A 377 -3.92 29.07 -25.04
C THR A 377 -4.24 30.18 -24.05
N VAL A 378 -4.74 29.80 -22.87
CA VAL A 378 -4.94 30.70 -21.72
C VAL A 378 -4.04 30.22 -20.59
N THR A 379 -3.18 31.11 -20.09
CA THR A 379 -2.28 30.85 -18.97
C THR A 379 -2.56 31.85 -17.86
N ASP A 380 -2.91 31.36 -16.67
CA ASP A 380 -3.10 32.16 -15.47
C ASP A 380 -2.04 31.81 -14.40
N THR A 381 -1.21 32.79 -14.07
CA THR A 381 -0.21 32.70 -12.99
C THR A 381 -0.52 33.63 -11.81
N ARG A 382 -1.68 34.30 -11.80
CA ARG A 382 -2.06 35.27 -10.76
C ARG A 382 -2.14 34.63 -9.37
N ALA A 383 -1.64 35.35 -8.38
CA ALA A 383 -1.83 35.01 -6.97
C ALA A 383 -3.32 35.10 -6.58
N GLY A 384 -3.76 34.32 -5.59
CA GLY A 384 -5.15 34.29 -5.13
C GLY A 384 -6.16 33.54 -6.01
N SER A 385 -5.77 33.09 -7.22
CA SER A 385 -6.60 32.27 -8.13
C SER A 385 -8.02 32.84 -8.38
N PRO A 386 -8.18 34.08 -8.85
CA PRO A 386 -9.47 34.78 -8.88
C PRO A 386 -10.47 34.29 -9.96
N GLY A 387 -10.22 33.15 -10.62
CA GLY A 387 -10.99 32.71 -11.79
C GLY A 387 -10.68 33.53 -13.04
N TRP A 388 -11.14 33.06 -14.21
CA TRP A 388 -11.02 33.81 -15.47
C TRP A 388 -12.07 33.41 -16.50
N SER A 389 -12.34 34.32 -17.45
CA SER A 389 -13.19 34.05 -18.61
C SER A 389 -12.51 34.50 -19.91
N ALA A 390 -12.40 33.59 -20.87
CA ALA A 390 -11.92 33.86 -22.22
C ALA A 390 -13.10 33.94 -23.19
N SER A 391 -13.13 34.99 -23.99
CA SER A 391 -14.22 35.31 -24.92
C SER A 391 -13.69 35.72 -26.28
N GLY A 392 -14.53 35.64 -27.31
CA GLY A 392 -14.18 36.07 -28.67
C GLY A 392 -15.33 36.76 -29.39
N GLN A 393 -14.98 37.64 -30.31
CA GLN A 393 -15.90 38.36 -31.20
C GLN A 393 -15.23 38.69 -32.53
N VAL A 394 -16.04 38.80 -33.57
CA VAL A 394 -15.67 39.31 -34.89
C VAL A 394 -16.41 40.65 -35.06
N PRO A 395 -15.77 41.77 -34.68
CA PRO A 395 -16.46 43.07 -34.58
C PRO A 395 -16.71 43.73 -35.94
N GLU A 396 -15.99 43.28 -36.99
CA GLU A 396 -16.09 43.81 -38.35
C GLU A 396 -16.62 42.75 -39.30
N ASP A 397 -17.35 43.20 -40.32
CA ASP A 397 -17.90 42.34 -41.35
C ASP A 397 -16.80 41.68 -42.20
N PHE A 398 -17.10 40.48 -42.68
CA PHE A 398 -16.25 39.77 -43.62
C PHE A 398 -16.16 40.55 -44.92
N THR A 399 -14.94 40.79 -45.40
CA THR A 399 -14.67 41.63 -46.57
C THR A 399 -13.86 40.87 -47.61
N SER A 400 -14.20 41.05 -48.89
CA SER A 400 -13.45 40.51 -50.03
C SER A 400 -12.47 41.53 -50.62
N ALA A 401 -11.50 41.07 -51.42
CA ALA A 401 -10.55 41.95 -52.11
C ALA A 401 -11.22 42.96 -53.08
N ALA A 402 -12.43 42.64 -53.55
CA ALA A 402 -13.23 43.52 -54.41
C ALA A 402 -14.16 44.47 -53.65
N GLY A 403 -14.13 44.46 -52.30
CA GLY A 403 -14.91 45.35 -51.44
C GLY A 403 -16.35 44.90 -51.14
N ALA A 404 -16.78 43.72 -51.59
CA ALA A 404 -18.04 43.13 -51.16
C ALA A 404 -17.93 42.63 -49.71
N THR A 405 -19.02 42.74 -48.93
CA THR A 405 -19.06 42.38 -47.51
C THR A 405 -20.25 41.49 -47.12
N PHE A 406 -20.14 40.77 -46.00
CA PHE A 406 -21.27 40.14 -45.29
C PHE A 406 -21.07 40.16 -43.77
N SER A 407 -22.18 40.07 -43.04
CA SER A 407 -22.15 40.22 -41.57
C SER A 407 -21.41 39.11 -40.85
N ALA A 408 -20.63 39.48 -39.83
CA ALA A 408 -20.04 38.53 -38.88
C ALA A 408 -21.07 37.67 -38.12
N GLY A 409 -22.35 38.09 -38.09
CA GLY A 409 -23.44 37.31 -37.48
C GLY A 409 -23.67 35.95 -38.17
N TYR A 410 -23.24 35.80 -39.41
CA TYR A 410 -23.33 34.55 -40.14
C TYR A 410 -22.33 33.50 -39.69
N LEU A 411 -21.38 33.84 -38.81
CA LEU A 411 -20.46 32.90 -38.19
C LEU A 411 -20.93 32.55 -36.77
N GLY A 412 -21.18 31.26 -36.54
CA GLY A 412 -21.42 30.67 -35.23
C GLY A 412 -20.26 29.78 -34.80
N TRP A 413 -20.23 29.43 -33.51
CA TRP A 413 -19.23 28.51 -32.98
C TRP A 413 -19.76 27.57 -31.88
N THR A 414 -19.03 26.48 -31.63
CA THR A 414 -19.29 25.52 -30.56
C THR A 414 -18.00 25.35 -29.75
N PRO A 415 -17.84 26.06 -28.62
CA PRO A 415 -16.61 26.01 -27.83
C PRO A 415 -16.28 24.64 -27.25
N GLN A 416 -14.99 24.36 -27.08
CA GLN A 416 -14.46 23.10 -26.59
C GLN A 416 -13.18 23.32 -25.76
N VAL A 417 -13.02 22.55 -24.68
CA VAL A 417 -11.76 22.45 -23.95
C VAL A 417 -10.94 21.31 -24.56
N VAL A 418 -9.76 21.63 -25.08
CA VAL A 418 -8.85 20.65 -25.69
C VAL A 418 -7.97 20.00 -24.63
N ASN A 419 -7.39 20.83 -23.77
CA ASN A 419 -6.55 20.39 -22.65
C ASN A 419 -6.57 21.41 -21.52
N GLN A 420 -6.26 20.98 -20.30
CA GLN A 420 -6.14 21.84 -19.13
C GLN A 420 -5.20 21.24 -18.09
N SER A 421 -4.62 22.09 -17.25
CA SER A 421 -3.78 21.64 -16.13
C SER A 421 -4.61 20.87 -15.10
N ALA A 422 -3.97 19.97 -14.34
CA ALA A 422 -4.66 19.17 -13.34
C ALA A 422 -5.35 20.07 -12.30
N GLY A 423 -6.63 19.82 -12.04
CA GLY A 423 -7.43 20.57 -11.06
C GLY A 423 -7.97 21.92 -11.55
N GLN A 424 -7.72 22.33 -12.81
CA GLN A 424 -8.02 23.69 -13.28
C GLN A 424 -9.53 23.99 -13.51
N GLY A 425 -10.36 22.95 -13.64
CA GLY A 425 -11.82 23.06 -13.64
C GLY A 425 -12.43 23.86 -14.81
N VAL A 426 -11.71 23.98 -15.92
CA VAL A 426 -12.12 24.79 -17.08
C VAL A 426 -13.35 24.19 -17.77
N VAL A 427 -14.33 25.04 -18.07
CA VAL A 427 -15.58 24.69 -18.74
C VAL A 427 -15.68 25.43 -20.07
N ALA A 428 -16.12 24.74 -21.12
CA ALA A 428 -16.38 25.35 -22.43
C ALA A 428 -17.61 26.26 -22.39
N GLY A 429 -17.58 27.36 -23.15
CA GLY A 429 -18.72 28.26 -23.32
C GLY A 429 -19.88 27.61 -24.07
N SER A 430 -21.06 28.24 -23.99
CA SER A 430 -22.26 27.76 -24.69
C SER A 430 -22.12 27.87 -26.22
N PRO A 431 -22.65 26.90 -26.99
CA PRO A 431 -22.72 27.01 -28.45
C PRO A 431 -23.55 28.23 -28.89
N VAL A 432 -23.10 28.87 -29.97
CA VAL A 432 -23.81 29.99 -30.62
C VAL A 432 -24.00 29.65 -32.08
N GLU A 433 -25.27 29.57 -32.51
CA GLU A 433 -25.60 29.31 -33.90
C GLU A 433 -25.39 30.57 -34.78
N PRO A 434 -25.05 30.38 -36.06
CA PRO A 434 -25.09 31.45 -37.05
C PRO A 434 -26.46 32.13 -37.10
N SER A 435 -26.49 33.45 -37.35
CA SER A 435 -27.73 34.14 -37.62
C SER A 435 -28.37 33.64 -38.93
N ALA A 436 -29.69 33.53 -38.93
CA ALA A 436 -30.48 33.48 -40.16
C ALA A 436 -30.73 34.91 -40.66
N ALA A 437 -31.01 35.08 -41.96
CA ALA A 437 -31.36 36.39 -42.52
C ALA A 437 -32.48 37.06 -41.71
N GLY A 438 -32.17 38.16 -41.01
CA GLY A 438 -33.12 38.94 -40.20
C GLY A 438 -33.22 38.59 -38.70
N ALA A 439 -32.38 37.69 -38.16
CA ALA A 439 -32.32 37.39 -36.72
C ALA A 439 -30.98 37.78 -36.09
N GLY A 440 -30.98 38.17 -34.82
CA GLY A 440 -29.74 38.37 -34.04
C GLY A 440 -29.08 37.03 -33.70
N GLY A 441 -27.74 36.95 -33.79
CA GLY A 441 -26.96 35.73 -33.55
C GLY A 441 -25.50 35.85 -34.00
N GLY A 442 -24.74 34.76 -33.90
CA GLY A 442 -23.34 34.69 -34.31
C GLY A 442 -22.34 35.46 -33.44
N LEU A 443 -21.13 35.68 -33.99
CA LEU A 443 -19.98 36.23 -33.26
C LEU A 443 -19.82 37.76 -33.37
N VAL A 444 -20.87 38.51 -33.72
CA VAL A 444 -20.81 39.99 -33.76
C VAL A 444 -20.50 40.57 -32.38
N ASN A 445 -21.06 39.96 -31.33
CA ASN A 445 -20.82 40.35 -29.93
C ASN A 445 -19.86 39.37 -29.26
N SER A 446 -19.24 39.81 -28.17
CA SER A 446 -18.38 38.94 -27.35
C SER A 446 -19.16 37.76 -26.76
N VAL A 447 -18.68 36.56 -27.05
CA VAL A 447 -19.21 35.28 -26.55
C VAL A 447 -18.09 34.53 -25.83
N VAL A 448 -18.42 33.84 -24.74
CA VAL A 448 -17.46 33.04 -23.98
C VAL A 448 -17.00 31.82 -24.79
N LEU A 449 -15.69 31.62 -24.87
CA LEU A 449 -15.02 30.43 -25.40
C LEU A 449 -14.78 29.41 -24.28
N GLY A 450 -14.36 29.87 -23.11
CA GLY A 450 -14.21 29.02 -21.93
C GLY A 450 -13.91 29.84 -20.68
N SER A 451 -14.16 29.25 -19.51
CA SER A 451 -13.95 29.91 -18.23
C SER A 451 -13.46 28.93 -17.16
N ALA A 452 -12.68 29.43 -16.22
CA ALA A 452 -12.26 28.69 -15.03
C ALA A 452 -12.85 29.34 -13.77
N PRO A 453 -13.35 28.54 -12.80
CA PRO A 453 -13.91 29.07 -11.57
C PRO A 453 -12.82 29.59 -10.61
N ASP A 454 -13.26 30.45 -9.70
CA ASP A 454 -12.44 31.00 -8.62
C ASP A 454 -11.83 29.88 -7.76
N GLY A 455 -10.63 30.12 -7.25
CA GLY A 455 -9.85 29.19 -6.44
C GLY A 455 -9.07 28.16 -7.24
N VAL A 456 -9.51 27.80 -8.45
CA VAL A 456 -8.94 26.68 -9.21
C VAL A 456 -8.38 27.03 -10.60
N GLY A 457 -8.60 28.25 -11.10
CA GLY A 457 -8.22 28.61 -12.48
C GLY A 457 -6.72 28.71 -12.84
N ARG A 458 -5.81 28.49 -11.89
CA ARG A 458 -4.34 28.62 -12.10
C ARG A 458 -3.78 27.50 -12.98
N GLY A 459 -2.87 27.85 -13.89
CA GLY A 459 -2.22 26.92 -14.82
C GLY A 459 -2.46 27.28 -16.28
N THR A 460 -2.25 26.33 -17.19
CA THR A 460 -2.45 26.52 -18.62
C THR A 460 -3.58 25.64 -19.16
N ALA A 461 -4.49 26.26 -19.92
CA ALA A 461 -5.58 25.62 -20.64
C ALA A 461 -5.50 25.93 -22.14
N THR A 462 -5.95 24.96 -22.95
CA THR A 462 -6.06 25.09 -24.40
C THR A 462 -7.52 24.92 -24.80
N LEU A 463 -8.07 25.92 -25.48
CA LEU A 463 -9.45 25.99 -25.94
C LEU A 463 -9.49 25.89 -27.47
N SER A 464 -10.61 25.42 -28.01
CA SER A 464 -10.92 25.45 -29.45
C SER A 464 -12.43 25.63 -29.63
N ALA A 465 -12.90 25.68 -30.87
CA ALA A 465 -14.33 25.70 -31.17
C ALA A 465 -14.62 25.09 -32.55
N GLY A 466 -15.72 24.38 -32.70
CA GLY A 466 -16.27 24.10 -34.03
C GLY A 466 -16.83 25.39 -34.64
N LEU A 467 -16.54 25.68 -35.89
CA LEU A 467 -17.00 26.87 -36.61
C LEU A 467 -18.05 26.48 -37.65
N LYS A 468 -19.07 27.31 -37.78
CA LYS A 468 -20.18 27.11 -38.72
C LYS A 468 -20.54 28.43 -39.37
N LEU A 469 -20.58 28.47 -40.70
CA LEU A 469 -20.85 29.66 -41.49
C LEU A 469 -22.10 29.44 -42.34
N HIS A 470 -23.10 30.33 -42.21
CA HIS A 470 -24.34 30.31 -43.00
C HIS A 470 -24.50 31.62 -43.78
N LEU A 471 -24.32 31.59 -45.10
CA LEU A 471 -24.41 32.80 -45.93
C LEU A 471 -25.72 32.84 -46.74
N PRO A 472 -26.29 34.04 -46.95
CA PRO A 472 -27.40 34.21 -47.90
C PRO A 472 -26.99 33.82 -49.32
N THR A 473 -27.93 33.27 -50.10
CA THR A 473 -27.69 32.76 -51.45
C THR A 473 -27.18 33.80 -52.45
N GLU A 474 -27.52 35.07 -52.22
CA GLU A 474 -27.16 36.24 -53.00
C GLU A 474 -25.76 36.78 -52.70
N THR A 475 -25.03 36.14 -51.79
CA THR A 475 -23.64 36.51 -51.47
C THR A 475 -22.76 36.27 -52.70
N ALA A 476 -22.02 37.30 -53.11
CA ALA A 476 -21.17 37.20 -54.30
C ALA A 476 -20.06 36.13 -54.12
N PRO A 477 -19.71 35.35 -55.16
CA PRO A 477 -18.60 34.41 -55.07
C PRO A 477 -17.27 35.14 -54.84
N GLY A 478 -16.47 34.65 -53.89
CA GLY A 478 -15.16 35.21 -53.61
C GLY A 478 -14.58 34.72 -52.29
N THR A 479 -13.33 35.11 -52.02
CA THR A 479 -12.68 34.91 -50.73
C THR A 479 -12.98 36.11 -49.84
N TYR A 480 -13.43 35.84 -48.61
CA TYR A 480 -13.74 36.85 -47.61
C TYR A 480 -12.94 36.59 -46.34
N THR A 481 -12.48 37.67 -45.70
CA THR A 481 -11.69 37.61 -44.47
C THR A 481 -12.29 38.52 -43.41
N ALA A 482 -12.24 38.09 -42.15
CA ALA A 482 -12.54 38.89 -40.97
C ALA A 482 -11.57 38.52 -39.83
N THR A 483 -11.44 39.40 -38.84
CA THR A 483 -10.55 39.19 -37.69
C THR A 483 -11.36 38.77 -36.48
N LEU A 484 -11.05 37.60 -35.91
CA LEU A 484 -11.54 37.19 -34.60
C LEU A 484 -10.64 37.78 -33.51
N THR A 485 -11.23 38.60 -32.65
CA THR A 485 -10.57 39.17 -31.47
C THR A 485 -10.89 38.30 -30.26
N LEU A 486 -9.86 37.89 -29.52
CA LEU A 486 -9.96 37.09 -28.29
C LEU A 486 -9.51 37.90 -27.08
N THR A 487 -10.26 37.81 -25.99
CA THR A 487 -10.02 38.55 -24.75
C THR A 487 -10.15 37.61 -23.55
N ALA A 488 -9.24 37.72 -22.58
CA ALA A 488 -9.34 37.04 -21.29
C ALA A 488 -9.37 38.06 -20.14
N ILE A 489 -10.23 37.84 -19.15
CA ILE A 489 -10.41 38.68 -17.95
C ILE A 489 -10.36 37.85 -16.67
#